data_AF-A0A5N6BX98-F1
#
_entry.id   AF-A0A5N6BX98-F1
#
_cell.length_a   1.000
_cell.length_b   1.000
_cell.length_c   1.000
_cell.angle_alpha   90.00
_cell.angle_beta   90.00
_cell.angle_gamma   90.00
#
_symmetry.space_group_name_H-M   'P 1'
#
loop_
_entity.id
_entity.type
_entity.pdbx_description
1 polymer ?
#
loop_
_entity_poly.entity_id
_entity_poly.type
_entity_poly.pdbx_seq_one_letter_code
_entity_poly.pdbx_strand_id
1 'polypeptide(L)'
;MRWWKLPLSGAPYRQTLFLLLSLPLAVWSLFDHGTLQRRSATLLLSHTPAFSRIRGLTAVPLDGVSLVVVGYCWLGVILNVAYPARPLFGLSGEYRASWGGPTLAGAWSVHALGGIALWLLIPWMLRGYVALWRRIAGS
;
A
#
# COMPACT_ATOMS: atom_id res chain seq x y z
N MET A 1 -19.20 5.96 7.37
CA MET A 1 -18.60 6.94 6.43
C MET A 1 -19.14 6.66 5.02
N ARG A 2 -19.45 7.69 4.22
CA ARG A 2 -19.92 7.48 2.83
C ARG A 2 -18.80 6.85 2.01
N TRP A 3 -19.12 5.84 1.20
CA TRP A 3 -18.14 5.01 0.48
C TRP A 3 -17.23 5.82 -0.47
N TRP A 4 -17.75 6.87 -1.10
CA TRP A 4 -17.00 7.74 -2.01
C TRP A 4 -16.01 8.69 -1.30
N LYS A 5 -16.14 8.90 0.02
CA LYS A 5 -15.16 9.69 0.81
C LYS A 5 -13.95 8.87 1.25
N LEU A 6 -13.93 7.56 0.97
CA LEU A 6 -12.90 6.64 1.44
C LEU A 6 -11.47 7.11 1.12
N PRO A 7 -11.10 7.41 -0.15
CA PRO A 7 -9.75 7.86 -0.48
C PRO A 7 -9.34 9.18 0.19
N LEU A 8 -10.32 10.01 0.57
CA LEU A 8 -10.11 11.32 1.20
C LEU A 8 -10.10 11.25 2.73
N SER A 9 -10.22 10.05 3.31
CA SER A 9 -10.23 9.84 4.75
C SER A 9 -8.90 9.31 5.25
N GLY A 10 -8.57 9.49 6.53
CA GLY A 10 -7.32 8.95 7.11
C GLY A 10 -7.25 7.42 7.23
N ALA A 11 -8.39 6.71 7.19
CA ALA A 11 -8.44 5.29 7.52
C ALA A 11 -7.64 4.38 6.54
N PRO A 12 -7.75 4.53 5.21
CA PRO A 12 -6.99 3.72 4.26
C PRO A 12 -5.47 3.94 4.33
N TYR A 13 -5.02 5.13 4.73
CA TYR A 13 -3.60 5.42 4.90
C TYR A 13 -3.01 4.72 6.12
N ARG A 14 -3.78 4.63 7.23
CA ARG A 14 -3.39 3.81 8.37
C ARG A 14 -3.32 2.33 8.01
N GLN A 15 -4.28 1.86 7.21
CA GLN A 15 -4.29 0.49 6.67
C GLN A 15 -3.08 0.22 5.77
N THR A 16 -2.76 1.15 4.87
CA THR A 16 -1.55 1.10 4.03
C THR A 16 -0.31 0.97 4.88
N LEU A 17 -0.13 1.86 5.86
CA LEU A 17 1.03 1.84 6.74
C LEU A 17 1.13 0.51 7.49
N PHE A 18 0.00 0.00 7.99
CA PHE A 18 -0.02 -1.30 8.66
C PHE A 18 0.43 -2.43 7.73
N LEU A 19 -0.09 -2.50 6.50
CA LEU A 19 0.26 -3.57 5.55
C LEU A 19 1.71 -3.48 5.07
N LEU A 20 2.28 -2.27 4.94
CA LEU A 20 3.71 -2.09 4.67
C LEU A 20 4.57 -2.59 5.83
N LEU A 21 4.10 -2.39 7.06
CA LEU A 21 4.80 -2.82 8.26
C LEU A 21 4.49 -4.26 8.67
N SER A 22 3.51 -4.93 8.07
CA SER A 22 3.02 -6.20 8.61
C SER A 22 4.05 -7.31 8.51
N LEU A 23 4.81 -7.37 7.41
CA LEU A 23 5.91 -8.33 7.24
C LEU A 23 7.07 -8.09 8.24
N PRO A 24 7.66 -6.89 8.35
CA PRO A 24 8.72 -6.67 9.34
C PRO A 24 8.22 -6.87 10.77
N LEU A 25 6.96 -6.55 11.08
CA LEU A 25 6.35 -6.83 12.38
C LEU A 25 6.16 -8.33 12.63
N ALA A 26 5.77 -9.11 11.61
CA ALA A 26 5.64 -10.56 11.72
C ALA A 26 7.01 -11.22 11.97
N VAL A 27 8.07 -10.75 11.30
CA VAL A 27 9.45 -11.21 11.57
C VAL A 27 9.89 -10.82 12.98
N TRP A 28 9.63 -9.57 13.39
CA TRP A 28 9.99 -9.09 14.73
C TRP A 28 9.22 -9.82 15.85
N SER A 29 8.02 -10.34 15.55
CA SER A 29 7.20 -11.10 16.50
C SER A 29 7.89 -12.35 17.06
N LEU A 30 8.91 -12.87 16.36
CA LEU A 30 9.75 -13.96 16.82
C LEU A 30 10.56 -13.58 18.06
N PHE A 31 10.90 -12.30 18.21
CA PHE A 31 11.71 -11.77 19.31
C PHE A 31 10.85 -11.15 20.42
N ASP A 32 9.83 -10.36 20.09
CA ASP A 32 9.05 -9.58 21.07
C ASP A 32 7.71 -10.23 21.46
N HIS A 33 7.47 -11.45 21.01
CA HIS A 33 6.23 -12.22 21.22
C HIS A 33 4.97 -11.50 20.69
N GLY A 34 5.11 -10.73 19.59
CA GLY A 34 4.02 -10.07 18.87
C GLY A 34 3.56 -8.76 19.51
N THR A 35 4.35 -8.17 20.41
CA THR A 35 3.95 -6.98 21.17
C THR A 35 3.83 -5.75 20.27
N LEU A 36 4.82 -5.48 19.42
CA LEU A 36 4.77 -4.38 18.45
C LEU A 36 3.70 -4.59 17.39
N GLN A 37 3.47 -5.83 16.95
CA GLN A 37 2.42 -6.13 15.98
C GLN A 37 1.03 -5.87 16.57
N ARG A 38 0.76 -6.31 17.81
CA ARG A 38 -0.47 -5.98 18.55
C ARG A 38 -0.65 -4.47 18.68
N ARG A 39 0.38 -3.75 19.14
CA ARG A 39 0.33 -2.30 19.31
C ARG A 39 0.03 -1.58 17.99
N SER A 40 0.70 -1.98 16.91
CA SER A 40 0.50 -1.40 15.58
C SER A 40 -0.90 -1.69 15.04
N ALA A 41 -1.42 -2.90 15.24
CA ALA A 41 -2.79 -3.25 14.86
C ALA A 41 -3.83 -2.43 15.65
N THR A 42 -3.63 -2.25 16.96
CA THR A 42 -4.51 -1.41 17.79
C THR A 42 -4.48 0.05 17.33
N LEU A 43 -3.30 0.62 17.06
CA LEU A 43 -3.15 2.02 16.66
C LEU A 43 -3.65 2.29 15.23
N LEU A 44 -3.31 1.42 14.27
CA LEU A 44 -3.55 1.67 12.84
C LEU A 44 -4.87 1.08 12.35
N LEU A 45 -5.27 -0.07 12.89
CA LEU A 45 -6.47 -0.80 12.48
C LEU A 45 -7.62 -0.70 13.49
N SER A 46 -7.40 -0.10 14.67
CA SER A 46 -8.37 -0.09 15.77
C SER A 46 -8.85 -1.50 16.12
N HIS A 47 -7.94 -2.47 16.08
CA HIS A 47 -8.22 -3.88 16.32
C HIS A 47 -7.14 -4.49 17.21
N THR A 48 -7.55 -5.20 18.25
CA THR A 48 -6.62 -5.89 19.17
C THR A 48 -6.63 -7.37 18.84
N PRO A 49 -5.61 -7.90 18.16
CA PRO A 49 -5.61 -9.29 17.71
C PRO A 49 -5.32 -10.25 18.87
N ALA A 50 -5.97 -11.42 18.88
CA ALA A 50 -5.71 -12.52 19.82
C ALA A 50 -4.42 -13.30 19.45
N PHE A 51 -3.34 -12.56 19.22
CA PHE A 51 -2.16 -13.06 18.52
C PHE A 51 -1.38 -14.11 19.33
N SER A 52 -1.01 -15.20 18.67
CA SER A 52 -0.06 -16.22 19.14
C SER A 52 1.09 -16.37 18.15
N ARG A 53 2.25 -16.91 18.58
CA ARG A 53 3.41 -17.16 17.68
C ARG A 53 3.04 -17.96 16.43
N ILE A 54 2.18 -18.96 16.58
CA ILE A 54 1.70 -19.79 15.46
C ILE A 54 0.90 -18.93 14.47
N ARG A 55 -0.01 -18.08 14.96
CA ARG A 55 -0.80 -17.19 14.10
C ARG A 55 0.07 -16.16 13.37
N GLY A 56 1.13 -15.69 14.01
CA GLY A 56 2.13 -14.82 13.38
C GLY A 56 2.80 -15.45 12.18
N LEU A 57 3.28 -16.69 12.34
CA LEU A 57 3.88 -17.44 11.24
C LEU A 57 2.89 -17.72 10.11
N THR A 58 1.63 -18.03 10.42
CA THR A 58 0.59 -18.23 9.40
C THR A 58 0.24 -16.96 8.62
N ALA A 59 0.51 -15.78 9.17
CA ALA A 59 0.26 -14.51 8.50
C ALA A 59 1.39 -14.10 7.55
N VAL A 60 2.62 -14.63 7.72
CA VAL A 60 3.80 -14.25 6.92
C VAL A 60 3.58 -14.31 5.40
N PRO A 61 2.98 -15.37 4.82
CA PRO A 61 2.72 -15.39 3.38
C PRO A 61 1.79 -14.26 2.94
N LEU A 62 0.73 -13.99 3.70
CA LEU A 62 -0.18 -12.88 3.41
C LEU A 62 0.51 -11.53 3.59
N ASP A 63 1.34 -11.38 4.61
CA ASP A 63 2.10 -10.16 4.87
C ASP A 63 3.11 -9.87 3.75
N GLY A 64 3.75 -10.91 3.20
CA GLY A 64 4.61 -10.80 2.02
C GLY A 64 3.83 -10.36 0.78
N VAL A 65 2.71 -11.01 0.47
CA VAL A 65 1.84 -10.60 -0.65
C VAL A 65 1.32 -9.17 -0.45
N SER A 66 0.92 -8.83 0.77
CA SER A 66 0.40 -7.49 1.11
C SER A 66 1.47 -6.42 0.90
N LEU A 67 2.71 -6.68 1.34
CA LEU A 67 3.83 -5.76 1.12
C LEU A 67 4.08 -5.53 -0.37
N VAL A 68 4.15 -6.60 -1.16
CA VAL A 68 4.37 -6.51 -2.61
C VAL A 68 3.24 -5.73 -3.28
N VAL A 69 1.99 -6.07 -2.99
CA VAL A 69 0.82 -5.45 -3.63
C VAL A 69 0.68 -3.99 -3.23
N VAL A 70 0.77 -3.66 -1.93
CA VAL A 70 0.69 -2.28 -1.44
C VAL A 70 1.85 -1.45 -1.99
N GLY A 71 3.07 -1.99 -1.94
CA GLY A 71 4.26 -1.34 -2.45
C GLY A 71 4.15 -1.06 -3.94
N TYR A 72 3.76 -2.07 -4.74
CA TYR A 72 3.58 -1.92 -6.18
C TYR A 72 2.51 -0.89 -6.53
N CYS A 73 1.36 -0.91 -5.85
CA CYS A 73 0.29 0.06 -6.09
C CYS A 73 0.73 1.50 -5.80
N TRP A 74 1.35 1.76 -4.65
CA TRP A 74 1.80 3.11 -4.30
C TRP A 74 2.97 3.58 -5.15
N LEU A 75 3.90 2.68 -5.50
CA LEU A 75 4.95 2.97 -6.46
C LEU A 75 4.36 3.36 -7.82
N GLY A 76 3.33 2.64 -8.27
CA GLY A 76 2.58 2.97 -9.48
C GLY A 76 1.98 4.37 -9.44
N VAL A 77 1.35 4.77 -8.33
CA VAL A 77 0.84 6.14 -8.15
C VAL A 77 1.98 7.15 -8.26
N ILE A 78 3.05 6.96 -7.49
CA ILE A 78 4.20 7.89 -7.45
C ILE A 78 4.83 8.03 -8.84
N LEU A 79 5.15 6.93 -9.51
CA LEU A 79 5.78 6.96 -10.83
C LEU A 79 4.89 7.55 -11.92
N ASN A 80 3.56 7.48 -11.78
CA ASN A 80 2.63 8.08 -12.74
C ASN A 80 2.45 9.59 -12.50
N VAL A 81 2.32 10.02 -11.25
CA VAL A 81 2.22 11.45 -10.92
C VAL A 81 3.56 12.17 -11.18
N ALA A 82 4.66 11.54 -10.80
CA ALA A 82 6.03 12.02 -11.01
C ALA A 82 6.62 11.54 -12.34
N TYR A 83 5.78 11.32 -13.37
CA TYR A 83 6.23 10.85 -14.69
C TYR A 83 7.48 11.61 -15.23
N PRO A 84 7.57 12.95 -15.15
CA PRO A 84 8.73 13.68 -15.66
C PRO A 84 10.03 13.37 -14.90
N ALA A 85 9.95 12.86 -13.68
CA ALA A 85 11.08 12.50 -12.83
C ALA A 85 11.54 11.04 -13.02
N ARG A 86 10.84 10.22 -13.81
CA ARG A 86 11.22 8.81 -14.10
C ARG A 86 12.69 8.63 -14.54
N PRO A 87 13.29 9.50 -15.35
CA PRO A 87 14.70 9.39 -15.72
C PRO A 87 15.66 9.40 -14.53
N LEU A 88 15.31 10.06 -13.42
CA LEU A 88 16.12 10.08 -12.19
C LEU A 88 16.19 8.69 -11.51
N PHE A 89 15.27 7.80 -11.85
CA PHE A 89 15.19 6.42 -11.34
C PHE A 89 15.68 5.39 -12.36
N GLY A 90 16.41 5.82 -13.41
CA GLY A 90 16.90 4.94 -14.47
C GLY A 90 15.82 4.48 -15.45
N LEU A 91 14.61 5.05 -15.38
CA LEU A 91 13.50 4.80 -16.31
C LEU A 91 13.53 5.85 -17.43
N SER A 92 14.58 5.83 -18.24
CA SER A 92 14.73 6.71 -19.40
C SER A 92 14.16 6.07 -20.68
N GLY A 93 13.75 6.92 -21.62
CA GLY A 93 13.26 6.52 -22.94
C GLY A 93 13.37 7.67 -23.93
N GLU A 94 13.20 7.39 -25.22
CA GLU A 94 13.18 8.43 -26.25
C GLU A 94 11.79 9.08 -26.29
N TYR A 95 11.70 10.34 -25.84
CA TYR A 95 10.42 11.02 -25.69
C TYR A 95 10.10 12.04 -26.79
N ARG A 96 10.96 12.19 -27.80
CA ARG A 96 10.80 13.20 -28.88
C ARG A 96 9.49 13.04 -29.67
N ALA A 97 8.97 11.82 -29.78
CA ALA A 97 7.72 11.50 -30.47
C ALA A 97 6.52 11.28 -29.52
N SER A 98 6.68 11.53 -28.22
CA SER A 98 5.60 11.31 -27.25
C SER A 98 4.52 12.40 -27.34
N TRP A 99 3.29 12.04 -26.94
CA TRP A 99 2.15 12.96 -26.96
C TRP A 99 2.43 14.21 -26.10
N GLY A 100 2.28 15.40 -26.70
CA GLY A 100 2.69 16.67 -26.08
C GLY A 100 4.07 17.17 -26.51
N GLY A 101 4.74 16.48 -27.45
CA GLY A 101 5.99 16.91 -28.06
C GLY A 101 7.13 17.04 -27.03
N PRO A 102 8.10 17.97 -27.24
CA PRO A 102 9.28 18.08 -26.37
C PRO A 102 8.97 18.46 -24.92
N THR A 103 7.75 18.95 -24.63
CA THR A 103 7.33 19.37 -23.28
C THR A 103 6.84 18.21 -22.41
N LEU A 104 6.50 17.06 -23.01
CA LEU A 104 5.88 15.91 -22.34
C LEU A 104 4.54 16.20 -21.64
N ALA A 105 3.93 17.38 -21.84
CA ALA A 105 2.74 17.79 -21.10
C ALA A 105 1.54 16.85 -21.32
N GLY A 106 1.34 16.38 -22.55
CA GLY A 106 0.30 15.42 -22.89
C GLY A 106 0.52 14.07 -22.21
N ALA A 107 1.72 13.49 -22.37
CA ALA A 107 2.10 12.23 -21.73
C ALA A 107 1.99 12.31 -20.20
N TRP A 108 2.49 13.38 -19.59
CA TRP A 108 2.35 13.61 -18.16
C TRP A 108 0.89 13.66 -17.72
N SER A 109 0.03 14.39 -18.45
CA SER A 109 -1.38 14.52 -18.08
C SER A 109 -2.09 13.16 -18.03
N VAL A 110 -1.84 12.29 -19.01
CA VAL A 110 -2.38 10.92 -19.03
C VAL A 110 -1.90 10.11 -17.84
N HIS A 111 -0.59 10.13 -17.58
CA HIS A 111 -0.01 9.40 -16.47
C HIS A 111 -0.50 9.94 -15.13
N ALA A 112 -0.53 11.25 -14.92
CA ALA A 112 -1.04 11.86 -13.71
C ALA A 112 -2.50 11.46 -13.45
N LEU A 113 -3.36 11.52 -14.47
CA LEU A 113 -4.76 11.06 -14.37
C LEU A 113 -4.85 9.57 -14.02
N GLY A 114 -4.04 8.73 -14.65
CA GLY A 114 -3.96 7.30 -14.32
C GLY A 114 -3.49 7.04 -12.88
N GLY A 115 -2.49 7.79 -12.41
CA GLY A 115 -1.99 7.74 -11.04
C GLY A 115 -3.04 8.17 -10.02
N ILE A 116 -3.81 9.23 -10.31
CA ILE A 116 -4.93 9.68 -9.48
C ILE A 116 -6.03 8.63 -9.45
N ALA A 117 -6.41 8.06 -10.60
CA ALA A 117 -7.42 6.99 -10.66
C ALA A 117 -6.99 5.77 -9.84
N LEU A 118 -5.72 5.36 -9.92
CA LEU A 118 -5.18 4.28 -9.11
C LEU A 118 -5.19 4.64 -7.61
N TRP A 119 -4.76 5.85 -7.25
CA TRP A 119 -4.80 6.35 -5.87
C TRP A 119 -6.21 6.28 -5.27
N LEU A 120 -7.22 6.67 -6.05
CA LEU A 120 -8.61 6.54 -5.64
C LEU A 120 -8.96 5.07 -5.40
N LEU A 121 -8.54 4.15 -6.27
CA LEU A 121 -8.90 2.72 -6.22
C LEU A 121 -8.26 1.94 -5.05
N ILE A 122 -6.99 2.24 -4.72
CA ILE A 122 -6.19 1.52 -3.72
C ILE A 122 -6.93 1.27 -2.39
N PRO A 123 -7.57 2.27 -1.75
CA PRO A 123 -8.33 2.08 -0.52
C PRO A 123 -9.32 0.91 -0.50
N TRP A 124 -10.01 0.63 -1.61
CA TRP A 124 -10.95 -0.50 -1.65
C TRP A 124 -10.24 -1.84 -1.71
N MET A 125 -9.14 -1.91 -2.47
CA MET A 125 -8.33 -3.11 -2.58
C MET A 125 -7.69 -3.47 -1.22
N LEU A 126 -7.10 -2.47 -0.55
CA LEU A 126 -6.41 -2.68 0.73
C LEU A 126 -7.34 -3.06 1.88
N ARG A 127 -8.61 -2.65 1.82
CA ARG A 127 -9.62 -3.12 2.77
C ARG A 127 -9.81 -4.63 2.72
N GLY A 128 -9.71 -5.24 1.55
CA GLY A 128 -9.77 -6.70 1.39
C GLY A 128 -8.62 -7.40 2.11
N TYR A 129 -7.39 -6.91 1.90
CA TYR A 129 -6.19 -7.43 2.59
C TYR A 129 -6.29 -7.30 4.11
N VAL A 130 -6.72 -6.13 4.62
CA VAL A 130 -6.91 -5.92 6.05
C VAL A 130 -8.01 -6.84 6.61
N ALA A 131 -9.09 -7.06 5.88
CA ALA A 131 -10.15 -7.98 6.30
C ALA A 131 -9.66 -9.43 6.39
N LEU A 132 -8.86 -9.87 5.42
CA LEU A 132 -8.25 -11.19 5.42
C LEU A 132 -7.23 -11.34 6.57
N TRP A 133 -6.39 -10.32 6.77
CA TRP A 133 -5.40 -10.28 7.85
C TRP A 133 -6.09 -10.41 9.22
N ARG A 134 -7.18 -9.67 9.46
CA ARG A 134 -7.95 -9.75 10.72
C ARG A 134 -8.49 -11.16 10.99
N ARG A 135 -8.95 -11.87 9.95
CA ARG A 135 -9.45 -13.26 10.09
C ARG A 135 -8.33 -14.21 10.52
N ILE A 136 -7.15 -14.09 9.92
CA ILE A 136 -5.99 -14.94 10.25
C ILE A 136 -5.46 -14.61 11.65
N ALA A 137 -5.37 -13.33 11.99
CA ALA A 137 -4.88 -12.85 13.27
C ALA A 137 -5.79 -13.23 14.46
N GLY A 138 -7.01 -13.72 14.19
CA GLY A 138 -8.01 -14.07 15.21
C GLY A 138 -8.88 -12.87 15.54
N SER A 139 -9.94 -12.73 14.75
CA SER A 139 -11.12 -11.91 15.06
C SER A 139 -12.05 -12.62 16.02
#